data_AF-A0A9W6USX4-F1
#
_entry.id   AF-A0A9W6USX4-F1
#
_cell.length_a   1.000
_cell.length_b   1.000
_cell.length_c   1.000
_cell.angle_alpha   90.00
_cell.angle_beta   90.00
_cell.angle_gamma   90.00
#
_symmetry.space_group_name_H-M   'P 1'
#
loop_
_entity.id
_entity.type
_entity.pdbx_description
1 polymer ?
#
loop_
_entity_poly.entity_id
_entity_poly.type
_entity_poly.pdbx_seq_one_letter_code
_entity_poly.pdbx_strand_id
1 'polypeptide(L)' 'MGPDDERVVELVDDELEILPDQTTDDTDTGWGEWRDDDSRLLDERPPHW' A
#
# COMPACT_ATOMS: atom_id res chain seq x y z
N MET A 1 1.78 -6.85 -23.59
CA MET A 1 3.10 -7.00 -22.95
C MET A 1 3.76 -5.65 -22.91
N GLY A 2 3.70 -5.02 -21.74
CA GLY A 2 4.48 -3.81 -21.47
C GLY A 2 5.90 -4.20 -21.05
N PRO A 3 6.82 -3.22 -20.90
CA PRO A 3 8.20 -3.49 -20.49
C PRO A 3 8.33 -4.20 -19.13
N ASP A 4 7.25 -4.21 -18.34
CA ASP A 4 7.19 -4.90 -17.05
C ASP A 4 7.08 -6.43 -17.20
N ASP A 5 6.45 -6.93 -18.28
CA ASP A 5 6.31 -8.37 -18.56
C ASP A 5 7.66 -9.04 -18.92
N GLU A 6 8.66 -8.25 -19.32
CA GLU A 6 9.99 -8.74 -19.71
C GLU A 6 10.98 -8.78 -18.53
N ARG A 7 10.58 -8.30 -17.34
CA ARG A 7 11.45 -8.31 -16.15
C ARG A 7 11.42 -9.68 -15.49
N VAL A 8 12.54 -10.39 -15.57
CA VAL A 8 12.73 -11.68 -14.87
C VAL A 8 12.79 -11.45 -13.37
N VAL A 9 11.88 -12.08 -12.62
CA VAL A 9 11.90 -12.13 -11.14
C VAL A 9 12.36 -13.52 -10.72
N GLU A 10 13.54 -13.62 -10.12
CA GLU A 10 14.01 -14.87 -9.53
C GLU A 10 13.32 -15.08 -8.18
N LEU A 11 12.39 -16.04 -8.15
CA LEU A 11 11.77 -16.51 -6.91
C LEU A 11 12.71 -17.54 -6.29
N VAL A 12 13.26 -17.24 -5.13
CA VAL A 12 14.15 -18.17 -4.41
C VAL A 12 13.26 -19.23 -3.76
N ASP A 13 13.21 -20.43 -4.33
CA ASP A 13 12.17 -21.44 -4.03
C ASP A 13 12.28 -22.15 -2.65
N ASP A 14 13.37 -22.00 -1.89
CA ASP A 14 13.66 -22.91 -0.76
C ASP A 14 13.70 -22.27 0.65
N GLU A 15 13.62 -20.95 0.79
CA GLU A 15 13.72 -20.29 2.12
C GLU A 15 12.97 -18.95 2.19
N LEU A 16 11.79 -18.87 1.57
CA LEU A 16 10.94 -17.69 1.77
C LEU A 16 10.30 -17.76 3.16
N GLU A 17 10.68 -16.83 4.03
CA GLU A 17 10.05 -16.66 5.33
C GLU A 17 8.55 -16.40 5.12
N ILE A 18 7.71 -17.28 5.66
CA ILE A 18 6.26 -17.07 5.66
C ILE A 18 6.00 -15.86 6.56
N LEU A 19 5.63 -14.76 5.93
CA LEU A 19 5.23 -13.55 6.64
C LEU A 19 3.94 -13.83 7.44
N PRO A 20 3.78 -13.18 8.59
CA PRO A 20 2.51 -13.22 9.32
C PRO A 20 1.36 -12.67 8.47
N ASP A 21 0.13 -13.09 8.79
CA ASP A 21 -1.10 -12.59 8.13
C ASP A 21 -1.25 -11.06 8.19
N GLN A 22 -0.59 -10.42 9.15
CA GLN A 22 -0.56 -8.98 9.35
C GLN A 22 0.87 -8.54 9.61
N THR A 23 1.32 -7.50 8.89
CA THR A 23 2.65 -6.93 9.07
C THR A 23 2.64 -5.86 10.16
N THR A 24 3.77 -5.60 10.81
CA THR A 24 3.86 -4.54 11.84
C THR A 24 3.58 -3.14 11.28
N ASP A 25 3.77 -2.95 9.97
CA ASP A 25 3.50 -1.69 9.27
C ASP A 25 2.04 -1.58 8.82
N ASP A 26 1.25 -2.66 8.92
CA ASP A 26 -0.18 -2.70 8.63
C ASP A 26 -0.94 -2.01 9.78
N THR A 27 -0.84 -0.69 9.78
CA THR A 27 -1.56 0.19 10.69
C THR A 27 -2.22 1.28 9.86
N ASP A 28 -3.45 1.64 10.22
CA ASP A 28 -4.11 2.82 9.63
C ASP A 28 -3.44 4.14 10.05
N THR A 29 -2.38 4.08 10.86
CA THR A 29 -1.64 5.26 11.34
C THR A 29 -0.99 5.97 10.15
N GLY A 30 -1.34 7.24 9.94
CA GLY A 30 -0.83 8.05 8.83
C GLY A 30 -1.64 7.94 7.53
N TRP A 31 -2.63 7.05 7.45
CA TRP A 31 -3.55 6.92 6.31
C TRP A 31 -4.85 7.73 6.45
N GLY A 32 -4.86 8.70 7.38
CA GLY A 32 -6.05 9.39 7.84
C GLY A 32 -6.50 8.76 9.16
N GLU A 33 -6.15 9.41 10.26
CA GLU A 33 -6.52 8.95 11.60
C GLU A 33 -8.05 8.84 11.69
N TRP A 34 -8.58 7.71 12.17
CA TRP A 34 -10.03 7.47 12.24
C TRP A 34 -10.80 8.46 13.14
N ARG A 35 -10.09 9.34 13.84
CA ARG A 35 -10.61 10.37 14.74
C ARG A 35 -10.40 11.80 14.24
N ASP A 36 -9.68 11.99 13.14
CA ASP A 36 -9.52 13.30 12.53
C ASP A 36 -10.74 13.65 11.69
N ASP A 37 -11.05 14.95 11.64
CA ASP A 37 -12.22 15.46 10.95
C ASP A 37 -11.98 15.43 9.43
N ASP A 38 -12.67 14.53 8.73
CA ASP A 38 -12.58 14.33 7.28
C ASP A 38 -12.98 15.57 6.45
N SER A 39 -13.51 16.63 7.07
CA SER A 39 -13.83 17.89 6.38
C SER A 39 -12.63 18.46 5.61
N ARG A 40 -11.41 18.36 6.17
CA ARG A 40 -10.17 18.79 5.50
C ARG A 40 -9.96 18.10 4.16
N LEU A 41 -10.26 16.80 4.06
CA LEU A 41 -10.06 16.01 2.84
C LEU A 41 -11.06 16.40 1.73
N LEU A 42 -12.26 16.83 2.12
CA LEU A 42 -13.28 17.33 1.19
C LEU A 42 -12.95 18.74 0.68
N ASP A 43 -12.41 19.61 1.54
CA ASP A 43 -11.94 20.96 1.17
C ASP A 43 -10.71 20.91 0.26
N GLU A 44 -9.84 19.91 0.43
CA GLU A 44 -8.61 19.76 -0.35
C GLU A 44 -8.78 18.91 -1.61
N ARG A 45 -10.00 18.44 -1.91
CA ARG A 45 -10.27 17.61 -3.09
C ARG A 45 -9.77 18.26 -4.38
N PRO A 46 -8.79 17.65 -5.09
CA PRO A 46 -8.38 18.08 -6.41
C PRO A 46 -9.55 18.27 -7.38
N PRO A 47 -9.50 19.28 -8.26
CA PRO A 47 -10.61 19.67 -9.13
C PRO A 47 -10.95 18.65 -10.24
N HIS A 48 -10.19 17.57 -10.38
CA HIS A 48 -10.41 16.51 -11.36
C HIS A 48 -10.13 15.16 -10.69
N TRP A 49 -11.17 14.57 -10.14
CA TRP A 49 -11.22 13.15 -9.81
C TRP A 49 -12.06 12.44 -10.86
#